data_AF-A0A961GKZ6-F1
#
_entry.id   AF-A0A961GKZ6-F1
#
_cell.length_a   1.000
_cell.length_b   1.000
_cell.length_c   1.000
_cell.angle_alpha   90.00
_cell.angle_beta   90.00
_cell.angle_gamma   90.00
#
_symmetry.space_group_name_H-M   'P 1'
#
loop_
_entity.id
_entity.type
_entity.pdbx_description
1 polymer ?
#
loop_
_entity_poly.entity_id
_entity_poly.type
_entity_poly.pdbx_seq_one_letter_code
_entity_poly.pdbx_strand_id
1 'polypeptide(L)'
;MPFGDFSGDGTGDPAVYDSRTGAWQVLGSTLATLGGPGQVPVPGDYSGAGPSVPATYQSATGTWRVQGAGNVVLGGPGQVPVPGDFDGDGATERAVYVTSTGQWKVEGAGNVTLGGPGQVPVPGDYDGDGVDERATYEPRTGIWRVEGAADVILGGAGQIPVPADYTGDGVVERATYAPDTGTWRVQGISDVVLGGPGEVPVPADFSGDGVVERATYVPSGGLWRIEGVGTVGLGGPAKVPVTGPLPWVTWSVATKATASADVDADARGDAGAWRSSSGQWLRFAQSPVTFGADGDVAL
;
A
#
# COMPACT_ATOMS: atom_id res chain seq x y z
N MET A 1 -14.38 -1.82 -7.61
CA MET A 1 -13.56 -1.50 -8.80
C MET A 1 -12.10 -1.80 -8.50
N PRO A 2 -11.29 -2.31 -9.44
CA PRO A 2 -9.91 -2.69 -9.15
C PRO A 2 -9.03 -1.46 -8.85
N PHE A 3 -8.37 -1.49 -7.69
CA PHE A 3 -7.39 -0.47 -7.32
C PHE A 3 -6.22 -0.43 -8.31
N GLY A 4 -5.97 0.73 -8.90
CA GLY A 4 -4.86 0.92 -9.83
C GLY A 4 -5.18 0.57 -11.28
N ASP A 5 -6.46 0.48 -11.66
CA ASP A 5 -6.90 0.58 -13.05
C ASP A 5 -6.78 2.03 -13.54
N PHE A 6 -5.62 2.41 -14.08
CA PHE A 6 -5.38 3.77 -14.57
C PHE A 6 -5.88 3.97 -16.01
N SER A 7 -6.12 2.89 -16.74
CA SER A 7 -6.57 2.90 -18.13
C SER A 7 -8.10 2.99 -18.25
N GLY A 8 -8.84 2.54 -17.24
CA GLY A 8 -10.29 2.44 -17.22
C GLY A 8 -10.84 1.22 -17.95
N ASP A 9 -10.01 0.22 -18.22
CA ASP A 9 -10.42 -1.00 -18.92
C ASP A 9 -10.91 -2.11 -17.99
N GLY A 10 -10.96 -1.85 -16.68
CA GLY A 10 -11.35 -2.79 -15.66
C GLY A 10 -10.21 -3.69 -15.21
N THR A 11 -8.97 -3.43 -15.60
CA THR A 11 -7.80 -4.22 -15.19
C THR A 11 -6.83 -3.40 -14.33
N GLY A 12 -6.20 -4.05 -13.36
CA GLY A 12 -5.10 -3.48 -12.60
C GLY A 12 -3.88 -3.26 -13.48
N ASP A 13 -3.42 -2.02 -13.59
CA ASP A 13 -2.30 -1.67 -14.45
C ASP A 13 -0.98 -1.64 -13.69
N PRO A 14 0.04 -2.47 -14.01
CA PRO A 14 1.34 -2.36 -13.36
C PRO A 14 1.86 -0.92 -13.42
N ALA A 15 2.00 -0.31 -12.25
CA ALA A 15 2.30 1.11 -12.11
C ALA A 15 3.26 1.37 -10.96
N VAL A 16 4.07 2.41 -11.13
CA VAL A 16 5.06 2.84 -10.15
C VAL A 16 5.07 4.35 -9.91
N TYR A 17 5.37 4.72 -8.68
CA TYR A 17 5.62 6.09 -8.23
C TYR A 17 7.09 6.30 -7.88
N ASP A 18 7.73 7.33 -8.44
CA ASP A 18 9.07 7.77 -8.04
C ASP A 18 8.98 8.78 -6.90
N SER A 19 9.29 8.33 -5.68
CA SER A 19 9.22 9.20 -4.50
C SER A 19 10.18 10.38 -4.55
N ARG A 20 11.19 10.40 -5.42
CA ARG A 20 12.17 11.50 -5.51
C ARG A 20 11.70 12.61 -6.43
N THR A 21 10.97 12.25 -7.49
CA THR A 21 10.60 13.19 -8.55
C THR A 21 9.10 13.46 -8.61
N GLY A 22 8.27 12.62 -7.98
CA GLY A 22 6.83 12.67 -8.10
C GLY A 22 6.31 12.07 -9.41
N ALA A 23 7.15 11.39 -10.20
CA ALA A 23 6.75 10.81 -11.48
C ALA A 23 5.94 9.52 -11.28
N TRP A 24 4.78 9.45 -11.93
CA TRP A 24 3.92 8.27 -12.01
C TRP A 24 4.08 7.62 -13.39
N GLN A 25 4.32 6.32 -13.41
CA GLN A 25 4.51 5.54 -14.64
C GLN A 25 3.58 4.34 -14.60
N VAL A 26 2.96 4.05 -15.74
CA VAL A 26 2.20 2.82 -15.99
C VAL A 26 2.92 2.05 -17.08
N LEU A 27 2.70 0.74 -17.20
CA LEU A 27 3.39 -0.07 -18.21
C LEU A 27 3.25 0.55 -19.60
N GLY A 28 4.38 0.93 -20.21
CA GLY A 28 4.42 1.54 -21.55
C GLY A 28 4.17 3.05 -21.62
N SER A 29 3.89 3.78 -20.53
CA SER A 29 3.67 5.23 -20.57
C SER A 29 3.99 5.99 -19.25
N THR A 30 4.16 7.31 -19.35
CA THR A 30 4.17 8.20 -18.17
C THR A 30 2.78 8.76 -17.97
N LEU A 31 2.23 8.61 -16.76
CA LEU A 31 0.86 9.00 -16.45
C LEU A 31 0.78 10.47 -16.03
N ALA A 32 1.61 10.88 -15.07
CA ALA A 32 1.64 12.24 -14.54
C ALA A 32 2.91 12.52 -13.72
N THR A 33 3.09 13.79 -13.34
CA THR A 33 3.99 14.19 -12.25
C THR A 33 3.16 14.84 -11.15
N LEU A 34 3.01 14.16 -10.02
CA LEU A 34 2.23 14.61 -8.88
C LEU A 34 2.93 14.23 -7.58
N GLY A 35 3.16 15.23 -6.74
CA GLY A 35 3.80 15.08 -5.44
C GLY A 35 5.32 15.19 -5.47
N GLY A 36 6.02 14.38 -4.67
CA GLY A 36 7.47 14.38 -4.58
C GLY A 36 7.99 13.79 -3.26
N PRO A 37 9.23 14.15 -2.87
CA PRO A 37 9.88 13.62 -1.66
C PRO A 37 9.00 13.69 -0.42
N GLY A 38 8.87 12.55 0.26
CA GLY A 38 8.12 12.44 1.53
C GLY A 38 6.60 12.35 1.38
N GLN A 39 6.08 12.26 0.16
CA GLN A 39 4.65 12.03 -0.04
C GLN A 39 4.33 10.55 -0.29
N VAL A 40 3.18 10.13 0.22
CA VAL A 40 2.66 8.77 0.13
C VAL A 40 1.76 8.67 -1.10
N PRO A 41 2.01 7.77 -2.07
CA PRO A 41 1.09 7.53 -3.17
C PRO A 41 -0.18 6.83 -2.66
N VAL A 42 -1.34 7.30 -3.08
CA VAL A 42 -2.67 6.81 -2.66
C VAL A 42 -3.63 6.84 -3.85
N PRO A 43 -3.34 6.16 -4.96
CA PRO A 43 -4.23 6.20 -6.13
C PRO A 43 -5.60 5.60 -5.81
N GLY A 44 -6.60 6.03 -6.57
CA GLY A 44 -7.98 5.53 -6.48
C GLY A 44 -8.88 6.27 -7.44
N ASP A 45 -10.10 5.79 -7.63
CA ASP A 45 -11.13 6.47 -8.41
C ASP A 45 -11.89 7.45 -7.52
N TYR A 46 -11.28 8.61 -7.27
CA TYR A 46 -11.89 9.68 -6.46
C TYR A 46 -13.10 10.36 -7.11
N SER A 47 -13.55 9.90 -8.28
CA SER A 47 -14.64 10.50 -9.05
C SER A 47 -15.84 9.59 -9.27
N GLY A 48 -15.70 8.28 -9.03
CA GLY A 48 -16.68 7.26 -9.40
C GLY A 48 -16.83 7.08 -10.92
N ALA A 49 -15.86 7.55 -11.71
CA ALA A 49 -15.92 7.50 -13.17
C ALA A 49 -15.34 6.19 -13.75
N GLY A 50 -14.69 5.40 -12.91
CA GLY A 50 -14.07 4.11 -13.16
C GLY A 50 -12.55 4.11 -13.05
N PRO A 51 -11.83 4.94 -13.84
CA PRO A 51 -10.37 4.96 -13.79
C PRO A 51 -9.82 5.51 -12.48
N SER A 52 -8.87 4.79 -11.89
CA SER A 52 -8.00 5.29 -10.85
C SER A 52 -7.15 6.45 -11.35
N VAL A 53 -6.91 7.43 -10.49
CA VAL A 53 -6.02 8.57 -10.80
C VAL A 53 -4.87 8.69 -9.81
N PRO A 54 -3.72 9.26 -10.22
CA PRO A 54 -2.65 9.63 -9.31
C PRO A 54 -3.12 10.53 -8.17
N ALA A 55 -2.79 10.13 -6.95
CA ALA A 55 -3.01 10.94 -5.77
C ALA A 55 -1.91 10.73 -4.73
N THR A 56 -1.64 11.78 -3.94
CA THR A 56 -0.64 11.74 -2.88
C THR A 56 -1.16 12.30 -1.57
N TYR A 57 -0.64 11.76 -0.47
CA TYR A 57 -0.86 12.22 0.89
C TYR A 57 0.46 12.70 1.51
N GLN A 58 0.45 13.90 2.08
CA GLN A 58 1.58 14.46 2.82
C GLN A 58 1.36 14.31 4.33
N SER A 59 1.96 13.29 4.94
CA SER A 59 1.73 12.94 6.36
C SER A 59 2.07 14.07 7.34
N ALA A 60 3.03 14.94 7.00
CA ALA A 60 3.40 16.08 7.84
C ALA A 60 2.29 17.12 7.99
N THR A 61 1.46 17.29 6.97
CA THR A 61 0.44 18.35 6.89
C THR A 61 -0.98 17.82 6.78
N GLY A 62 -1.16 16.52 6.51
CA GLY A 62 -2.46 15.94 6.23
C GLY A 62 -3.01 16.35 4.85
N THR A 63 -2.16 16.83 3.94
CA THR A 63 -2.62 17.34 2.65
C THR A 63 -2.77 16.19 1.64
N TRP A 64 -3.98 16.01 1.13
CA TRP A 64 -4.31 15.17 -0.01
C TRP A 64 -4.21 15.99 -1.29
N ARG A 65 -3.59 15.42 -2.31
CA ARG A 65 -3.55 15.95 -3.67
C ARG A 65 -4.04 14.86 -4.60
N VAL A 66 -5.14 15.10 -5.30
CA VAL A 66 -5.74 14.16 -6.25
C VAL A 66 -5.66 14.79 -7.63
N GLN A 67 -5.19 14.06 -8.63
CA GLN A 67 -5.11 14.56 -9.99
C GLN A 67 -6.50 14.95 -10.50
N GLY A 68 -6.64 16.17 -11.02
CA GLY A 68 -7.92 16.70 -11.51
C GLY A 68 -8.84 17.26 -10.42
N ALA A 69 -8.46 17.23 -9.14
CA ALA A 69 -9.25 17.77 -8.04
C ALA A 69 -8.46 18.81 -7.21
N GLY A 70 -9.19 19.53 -6.34
CA GLY A 70 -8.58 20.48 -5.41
C GLY A 70 -7.86 19.79 -4.24
N ASN A 71 -6.87 20.47 -3.67
CA ASN A 71 -6.18 19.98 -2.47
C ASN A 71 -7.14 20.02 -1.27
N VAL A 72 -7.12 18.96 -0.46
CA VAL A 72 -7.90 18.85 0.78
C VAL A 72 -6.97 18.54 1.95
N VAL A 73 -7.29 19.07 3.13
CA VAL A 73 -6.56 18.76 4.36
C VAL A 73 -7.43 17.85 5.21
N LEU A 74 -6.99 16.60 5.35
CA LEU A 74 -7.62 15.59 6.20
C LEU A 74 -6.51 14.74 6.83
N GLY A 75 -6.33 14.87 8.14
CA GLY A 75 -5.33 14.14 8.91
C GLY A 75 -4.16 15.00 9.36
N GLY A 76 -2.96 14.41 9.42
CA GLY A 76 -1.75 15.06 9.92
C GLY A 76 -0.76 14.05 10.51
N PRO A 77 0.24 14.52 11.27
CA PRO A 77 1.27 13.65 11.85
C PRO A 77 0.66 12.48 12.65
N GLY A 78 1.19 11.27 12.42
CA GLY A 78 0.73 10.04 13.08
C GLY A 78 -0.57 9.44 12.52
N GLN A 79 -1.13 10.02 11.46
CA GLN A 79 -2.33 9.53 10.77
C GLN A 79 -1.93 8.98 9.41
N VAL A 80 -2.38 7.77 9.10
CA VAL A 80 -2.08 7.09 7.83
C VAL A 80 -3.27 7.24 6.88
N PRO A 81 -3.04 7.53 5.59
CA PRO A 81 -4.12 7.61 4.61
C PRO A 81 -4.68 6.22 4.35
N VAL A 82 -6.00 6.08 4.22
CA VAL A 82 -6.70 4.80 4.02
C VAL A 82 -7.90 5.02 3.08
N PRO A 83 -7.66 5.40 1.82
CA PRO A 83 -8.76 5.62 0.87
C PRO A 83 -9.60 4.35 0.67
N GLY A 84 -10.89 4.51 0.43
CA GLY A 84 -11.87 3.43 0.21
C GLY A 84 -13.25 4.02 -0.11
N ASP A 85 -14.15 3.22 -0.67
CA ASP A 85 -15.54 3.60 -0.98
C ASP A 85 -16.43 3.29 0.23
N PHE A 86 -16.50 4.23 1.18
CA PHE A 86 -17.15 4.02 2.47
C PHE A 86 -18.64 4.38 2.48
N ASP A 87 -19.18 4.90 1.38
CA ASP A 87 -20.60 5.21 1.24
C ASP A 87 -21.32 4.48 0.08
N GLY A 88 -20.58 3.73 -0.73
CA GLY A 88 -21.10 2.83 -1.77
C GLY A 88 -21.52 3.54 -3.04
N ASP A 89 -21.05 4.77 -3.27
CA ASP A 89 -21.38 5.54 -4.47
C ASP A 89 -20.46 5.22 -5.67
N GLY A 90 -19.45 4.36 -5.46
CA GLY A 90 -18.45 3.96 -6.45
C GLY A 90 -17.24 4.88 -6.52
N ALA A 91 -17.24 6.02 -5.79
CA ALA A 91 -16.10 6.89 -5.65
C ALA A 91 -15.26 6.52 -4.42
N THR A 92 -13.98 6.85 -4.47
CA THR A 92 -13.06 6.67 -3.35
C THR A 92 -13.12 7.88 -2.43
N GLU A 93 -13.50 7.68 -1.15
CA GLU A 93 -13.37 8.71 -0.13
C GLU A 93 -11.93 8.81 0.37
N ARG A 94 -11.56 10.04 0.73
CA ARG A 94 -10.35 10.25 1.51
C ARG A 94 -10.63 9.88 2.96
N ALA A 95 -9.82 9.00 3.52
CA ALA A 95 -9.89 8.68 4.93
C ALA A 95 -8.51 8.55 5.57
N VAL A 96 -8.44 8.76 6.88
CA VAL A 96 -7.22 8.55 7.67
C VAL A 96 -7.47 7.69 8.91
N TYR A 97 -6.50 6.86 9.25
CA TYR A 97 -6.47 6.06 10.47
C TYR A 97 -5.43 6.61 11.45
N VAL A 98 -5.86 6.89 12.67
CA VAL A 98 -5.00 7.39 13.76
C VAL A 98 -4.36 6.21 14.46
N THR A 99 -3.11 5.92 14.09
CA THR A 99 -2.37 4.71 14.52
C THR A 99 -2.20 4.57 16.02
N SER A 100 -2.30 5.65 16.80
CA SER A 100 -2.17 5.65 18.26
C SER A 100 -3.47 5.42 19.02
N THR A 101 -4.63 5.56 18.37
CA THR A 101 -5.94 5.49 19.03
C THR A 101 -6.93 4.55 18.36
N GLY A 102 -6.67 4.12 17.12
CA GLY A 102 -7.64 3.34 16.35
C GLY A 102 -8.78 4.16 15.76
N GLN A 103 -8.68 5.49 15.75
CA GLN A 103 -9.73 6.35 15.21
C GLN A 103 -9.64 6.43 13.68
N TRP A 104 -10.75 6.16 13.01
CA TRP A 104 -10.98 6.40 11.60
C TRP A 104 -11.65 7.76 11.39
N LYS A 105 -11.18 8.51 10.40
CA LYS A 105 -11.80 9.75 9.94
C LYS A 105 -11.97 9.65 8.43
N VAL A 106 -13.20 9.48 8.00
CA VAL A 106 -13.59 9.37 6.60
C VAL A 106 -14.22 10.70 6.19
N GLU A 107 -13.84 11.22 5.03
CA GLU A 107 -14.45 12.43 4.48
C GLU A 107 -15.96 12.23 4.30
N GLY A 108 -16.77 13.21 4.69
CA GLY A 108 -18.23 13.09 4.58
C GLY A 108 -18.92 12.22 5.65
N ALA A 109 -18.17 11.45 6.45
CA ALA A 109 -18.72 10.57 7.48
C ALA A 109 -18.28 10.92 8.92
N GLY A 110 -18.93 10.29 9.90
CA GLY A 110 -18.60 10.42 11.31
C GLY A 110 -17.34 9.67 11.72
N ASN A 111 -16.63 10.17 12.72
CA ASN A 111 -15.46 9.48 13.28
C ASN A 111 -15.89 8.21 14.02
N VAL A 112 -15.18 7.10 13.77
CA VAL A 112 -15.41 5.81 14.43
C VAL A 112 -14.10 5.29 14.98
N THR A 113 -14.13 4.60 16.11
CA THR A 113 -12.95 3.93 16.67
C THR A 113 -13.08 2.42 16.42
N LEU A 114 -12.16 1.87 15.64
CA LEU A 114 -12.02 0.45 15.38
C LEU A 114 -10.54 0.09 15.34
N GLY A 115 -10.14 -0.83 16.21
CA GLY A 115 -8.76 -1.26 16.37
C GLY A 115 -8.00 -0.50 17.46
N GLY A 116 -6.71 -0.26 17.26
CA GLY A 116 -5.88 0.36 18.28
C GLY A 116 -4.39 0.51 17.91
N PRO A 117 -3.55 0.86 18.91
CA PRO A 117 -2.12 1.04 18.73
C PRO A 117 -1.43 -0.10 17.99
N GLY A 118 -0.77 0.21 16.86
CA GLY A 118 0.02 -0.77 16.09
C GLY A 118 -0.77 -1.71 15.19
N GLN A 119 -2.10 -1.56 15.12
CA GLN A 119 -2.93 -2.26 14.15
C GLN A 119 -2.85 -1.61 12.78
N VAL A 120 -2.99 -2.43 11.75
CA VAL A 120 -2.89 -2.04 10.35
C VAL A 120 -4.31 -1.88 9.79
N PRO A 121 -4.68 -0.71 9.27
CA PRO A 121 -5.98 -0.52 8.61
C PRO A 121 -5.99 -1.23 7.25
N VAL A 122 -7.08 -1.94 6.97
CA VAL A 122 -7.26 -2.83 5.81
C VAL A 122 -8.71 -2.75 5.30
N PRO A 123 -9.20 -1.56 4.90
CA PRO A 123 -10.58 -1.43 4.43
C PRO A 123 -10.86 -2.30 3.19
N GLY A 124 -12.12 -2.65 2.99
CA GLY A 124 -12.58 -3.45 1.85
C GLY A 124 -14.02 -3.91 2.06
N ASP A 125 -14.73 -4.24 0.97
CA ASP A 125 -16.06 -4.84 0.97
C ASP A 125 -16.01 -6.33 1.36
N TYR A 126 -16.03 -6.63 2.67
CA TYR A 126 -15.92 -7.99 3.21
C TYR A 126 -17.28 -8.70 3.31
N ASP A 127 -18.40 -8.02 3.07
CA ASP A 127 -19.74 -8.62 3.11
C ASP A 127 -20.49 -8.64 1.78
N GLY A 128 -19.93 -7.99 0.75
CA GLY A 128 -20.38 -8.01 -0.64
C GLY A 128 -21.51 -7.04 -0.96
N ASP A 129 -21.71 -6.00 -0.15
CA ASP A 129 -22.78 -5.02 -0.34
C ASP A 129 -22.40 -3.83 -1.24
N GLY A 130 -21.14 -3.76 -1.67
CA GLY A 130 -20.57 -2.70 -2.49
C GLY A 130 -20.03 -1.52 -1.68
N VAL A 131 -19.98 -1.60 -0.35
CA VAL A 131 -19.39 -0.60 0.55
C VAL A 131 -18.14 -1.18 1.20
N ASP A 132 -17.07 -0.39 1.29
CA ASP A 132 -15.89 -0.80 2.04
C ASP A 132 -16.14 -0.72 3.56
N GLU A 133 -16.00 -1.85 4.26
CA GLU A 133 -15.94 -1.83 5.72
C GLU A 133 -14.62 -1.23 6.21
N ARG A 134 -14.70 -0.54 7.35
CA ARG A 134 -13.51 -0.30 8.17
C ARG A 134 -13.05 -1.64 8.75
N ALA A 135 -11.78 -1.96 8.55
CA ALA A 135 -11.19 -3.17 9.11
C ALA A 135 -9.74 -2.96 9.56
N THR A 136 -9.30 -3.72 10.56
CA THR A 136 -7.92 -3.73 11.05
C THR A 136 -7.34 -5.15 11.16
N TYR A 137 -6.04 -5.25 10.93
CA TYR A 137 -5.23 -6.43 11.18
C TYR A 137 -4.26 -6.16 12.34
N GLU A 138 -4.22 -7.06 13.33
CA GLU A 138 -3.25 -7.03 14.43
C GLU A 138 -2.04 -7.90 14.08
N PRO A 139 -0.90 -7.32 13.68
CA PRO A 139 0.19 -8.08 13.10
C PRO A 139 0.84 -9.09 14.04
N ARG A 140 0.72 -8.89 15.36
CA ARG A 140 1.32 -9.79 16.35
C ARG A 140 0.52 -11.06 16.55
N THR A 141 -0.81 -10.98 16.45
CA THR A 141 -1.72 -12.09 16.79
C THR A 141 -2.44 -12.66 15.57
N GLY A 142 -2.43 -11.96 14.44
CA GLY A 142 -3.16 -12.36 13.25
C GLY A 142 -4.66 -12.08 13.32
N ILE A 143 -5.12 -11.26 14.28
CA ILE A 143 -6.54 -10.95 14.44
C ILE A 143 -6.95 -9.93 13.38
N TRP A 144 -7.94 -10.29 12.57
CA TRP A 144 -8.69 -9.41 11.70
C TRP A 144 -9.96 -8.95 12.42
N ARG A 145 -10.19 -7.64 12.46
CA ARG A 145 -11.44 -7.03 12.90
C ARG A 145 -12.06 -6.32 11.72
N VAL A 146 -13.27 -6.69 11.36
CA VAL A 146 -14.06 -6.02 10.33
C VAL A 146 -15.28 -5.44 11.03
N GLU A 147 -15.62 -4.20 10.73
CA GLU A 147 -16.82 -3.57 11.27
C GLU A 147 -18.05 -4.42 10.95
N GLY A 148 -18.97 -4.59 11.92
CA GLY A 148 -20.16 -5.42 11.73
C GLY A 148 -19.95 -6.94 11.73
N ALA A 149 -18.70 -7.43 11.74
CA ALA A 149 -18.40 -8.87 11.70
C ALA A 149 -17.70 -9.39 12.97
N ALA A 150 -17.63 -10.71 13.10
CA ALA A 150 -16.87 -11.37 14.16
C ALA A 150 -15.36 -11.39 13.86
N ASP A 151 -14.53 -11.24 14.90
CA ASP A 151 -13.07 -11.35 14.79
C ASP A 151 -12.65 -12.71 14.19
N VAL A 152 -11.71 -12.69 13.25
CA VAL A 152 -11.13 -13.89 12.63
C VAL A 152 -9.62 -13.89 12.81
N ILE A 153 -9.05 -15.06 13.08
CA ILE A 153 -7.59 -15.23 13.17
C ILE A 153 -7.10 -15.82 11.85
N LEU A 154 -6.26 -15.06 11.15
CA LEU A 154 -5.58 -15.51 9.94
C LEU A 154 -4.19 -14.88 9.88
N GLY A 155 -3.17 -15.73 9.78
CA GLY A 155 -1.78 -15.31 9.76
C GLY A 155 -1.15 -15.13 11.14
N GLY A 156 -0.32 -14.11 11.32
CA GLY A 156 0.37 -13.86 12.57
C GLY A 156 1.61 -12.97 12.45
N ALA A 157 2.44 -12.98 13.49
CA ALA A 157 3.70 -12.23 13.55
C ALA A 157 4.55 -12.49 12.31
N GLY A 158 5.05 -11.42 11.68
CA GLY A 158 5.82 -11.53 10.44
C GLY A 158 4.99 -11.29 9.17
N GLN A 159 3.68 -11.48 9.21
CA GLN A 159 2.87 -11.46 7.99
C GLN A 159 2.28 -10.09 7.65
N ILE A 160 2.11 -9.88 6.34
CA ILE A 160 1.63 -8.66 5.69
C ILE A 160 0.18 -8.92 5.26
N PRO A 161 -0.84 -8.20 5.76
CA PRO A 161 -2.20 -8.36 5.27
C PRO A 161 -2.30 -7.87 3.82
N VAL A 162 -3.03 -8.60 2.98
CA VAL A 162 -3.17 -8.33 1.53
C VAL A 162 -4.60 -8.64 1.08
N PRO A 163 -5.62 -8.03 1.71
CA PRO A 163 -7.01 -8.32 1.38
C PRO A 163 -7.33 -7.93 -0.06
N ALA A 164 -8.06 -8.78 -0.76
CA ALA A 164 -8.56 -8.56 -2.12
C ALA A 164 -9.61 -9.64 -2.47
N ASP A 165 -10.33 -9.44 -3.57
CA ASP A 165 -11.27 -10.43 -4.13
C ASP A 165 -10.53 -11.47 -4.97
N TYR A 166 -9.99 -12.50 -4.31
CA TYR A 166 -9.27 -13.61 -4.93
C TYR A 166 -10.21 -14.70 -5.48
N THR A 167 -11.52 -14.55 -5.35
CA THR A 167 -12.52 -15.50 -5.88
C THR A 167 -13.32 -14.95 -7.07
N GLY A 168 -13.31 -13.64 -7.25
CA GLY A 168 -14.08 -12.91 -8.26
C GLY A 168 -15.57 -12.84 -7.95
N ASP A 169 -15.97 -13.00 -6.70
CA ASP A 169 -17.39 -12.98 -6.29
C ASP A 169 -17.86 -11.59 -5.82
N GLY A 170 -16.97 -10.59 -5.85
CA GLY A 170 -17.21 -9.23 -5.38
C GLY A 170 -16.94 -9.05 -3.90
N VAL A 171 -16.57 -10.10 -3.15
CA VAL A 171 -16.25 -10.04 -1.73
C VAL A 171 -14.73 -10.03 -1.53
N VAL A 172 -14.26 -9.15 -0.67
CA VAL A 172 -12.86 -9.11 -0.26
C VAL A 172 -12.55 -10.27 0.67
N GLU A 173 -11.64 -11.16 0.26
CA GLU A 173 -11.07 -12.15 1.16
C GLU A 173 -9.98 -11.56 2.05
N ARG A 174 -9.99 -11.99 3.31
CA ARG A 174 -8.83 -11.84 4.21
C ARG A 174 -7.68 -12.69 3.69
N ALA A 175 -6.53 -12.06 3.52
CA ALA A 175 -5.32 -12.74 3.07
C ALA A 175 -4.06 -12.17 3.69
N THR A 176 -3.03 -13.00 3.81
CA THR A 176 -1.71 -12.60 4.31
C THR A 176 -0.58 -13.10 3.41
N TYR A 177 0.49 -12.33 3.33
CA TYR A 177 1.76 -12.68 2.71
C TYR A 177 2.86 -12.80 3.76
N ALA A 178 3.59 -13.92 3.73
CA ALA A 178 4.75 -14.16 4.59
C ALA A 178 6.04 -13.80 3.82
N PRO A 179 6.66 -12.63 4.08
CA PRO A 179 7.78 -12.12 3.29
C PRO A 179 9.03 -13.02 3.36
N ASP A 180 9.22 -13.75 4.45
CA ASP A 180 10.39 -14.64 4.62
C ASP A 180 10.31 -15.90 3.74
N THR A 181 9.11 -16.34 3.39
CA THR A 181 8.88 -17.59 2.66
C THR A 181 8.21 -17.40 1.30
N GLY A 182 7.69 -16.20 1.01
CA GLY A 182 6.88 -15.94 -0.18
C GLY A 182 5.49 -16.58 -0.11
N THR A 183 5.02 -17.00 1.07
CA THR A 183 3.76 -17.74 1.19
C THR A 183 2.58 -16.79 1.27
N TRP A 184 1.65 -16.93 0.32
CA TRP A 184 0.34 -16.32 0.32
C TRP A 184 -0.66 -17.27 0.97
N ARG A 185 -1.43 -16.75 1.92
CA ARG A 185 -2.53 -17.44 2.57
C ARG A 185 -3.79 -16.62 2.40
N VAL A 186 -4.77 -17.16 1.70
CA VAL A 186 -6.06 -16.52 1.46
C VAL A 186 -7.14 -17.35 2.15
N GLN A 187 -8.07 -16.71 2.86
CA GLN A 187 -9.12 -17.42 3.56
C GLN A 187 -9.95 -18.25 2.57
N GLY A 188 -10.14 -19.54 2.86
CA GLY A 188 -10.94 -20.43 2.02
C GLY A 188 -10.25 -20.93 0.75
N ILE A 189 -9.02 -20.49 0.46
CA ILE A 189 -8.24 -20.91 -0.72
C ILE A 189 -6.93 -21.57 -0.27
N SER A 190 -6.41 -22.50 -1.07
CA SER A 190 -5.14 -23.17 -0.77
C SER A 190 -3.96 -22.20 -0.80
N ASP A 191 -3.04 -22.37 0.14
CA ASP A 191 -1.81 -21.58 0.21
C ASP A 191 -0.97 -21.73 -1.07
N VAL A 192 -0.34 -20.64 -1.50
CA VAL A 192 0.55 -20.60 -2.67
C VAL A 192 1.86 -19.93 -2.30
N VAL A 193 2.96 -20.36 -2.90
CA VAL A 193 4.27 -19.72 -2.76
C VAL A 193 4.58 -18.93 -4.02
N LEU A 194 4.66 -17.61 -3.88
CA LEU A 194 5.01 -16.67 -4.95
C LEU A 194 5.82 -15.52 -4.35
N GLY A 195 7.05 -15.36 -4.82
CA GLY A 195 7.99 -14.34 -4.36
C GLY A 195 8.92 -14.86 -3.27
N GLY A 196 9.34 -13.97 -2.37
CA GLY A 196 10.28 -14.28 -1.30
C GLY A 196 10.85 -13.05 -0.59
N PRO A 197 11.94 -13.22 0.17
CA PRO A 197 12.55 -12.14 0.94
C PRO A 197 12.88 -10.91 0.09
N GLY A 198 12.38 -9.75 0.53
CA GLY A 198 12.61 -8.46 -0.13
C GLY A 198 11.67 -8.15 -1.30
N GLU A 199 10.75 -9.06 -1.64
CA GLU A 199 9.69 -8.79 -2.61
C GLU A 199 8.44 -8.20 -1.92
N VAL A 200 7.77 -7.29 -2.62
CA VAL A 200 6.58 -6.58 -2.15
C VAL A 200 5.35 -7.28 -2.70
N PRO A 201 4.35 -7.68 -1.89
CA PRO A 201 3.09 -8.18 -2.44
C PRO A 201 2.25 -7.02 -2.99
N VAL A 202 1.69 -7.21 -4.18
CA VAL A 202 0.94 -6.18 -4.93
C VAL A 202 -0.25 -6.83 -5.66
N PRO A 203 -1.25 -7.37 -4.94
CA PRO A 203 -2.38 -8.03 -5.56
C PRO A 203 -3.25 -7.04 -6.35
N ALA A 204 -3.66 -7.41 -7.56
CA ALA A 204 -4.64 -6.71 -8.39
C ALA A 204 -5.20 -7.67 -9.46
N ASP A 205 -6.33 -7.31 -10.07
CA ASP A 205 -6.90 -8.02 -11.22
C ASP A 205 -6.18 -7.59 -12.52
N PHE A 206 -4.99 -8.13 -12.75
CA PHE A 206 -4.16 -7.86 -13.93
C PHE A 206 -4.69 -8.54 -15.20
N SER A 207 -5.54 -9.57 -15.08
CA SER A 207 -6.09 -10.29 -16.23
C SER A 207 -7.40 -9.71 -16.75
N GLY A 208 -8.13 -8.97 -15.90
CA GLY A 208 -9.44 -8.40 -16.20
C GLY A 208 -10.58 -9.41 -16.11
N ASP A 209 -10.38 -10.54 -15.44
CA ASP A 209 -11.41 -11.58 -15.29
C ASP A 209 -12.26 -11.41 -14.03
N GLY A 210 -12.00 -10.36 -13.24
CA GLY A 210 -12.65 -10.07 -11.98
C GLY A 210 -12.01 -10.78 -10.79
N VAL A 211 -11.05 -11.69 -11.01
CA VAL A 211 -10.31 -12.39 -9.95
C VAL A 211 -8.99 -11.68 -9.71
N VAL A 212 -8.73 -11.27 -8.48
CA VAL A 212 -7.45 -10.65 -8.14
C VAL A 212 -6.32 -11.67 -8.18
N GLU A 213 -5.30 -11.41 -9.00
CA GLU A 213 -4.09 -12.20 -8.99
C GLU A 213 -3.15 -11.81 -7.84
N ARG A 214 -2.47 -12.83 -7.32
CA ARG A 214 -1.30 -12.63 -6.47
C ARG A 214 -0.15 -12.15 -7.33
N ALA A 215 0.47 -11.04 -6.94
CA ALA A 215 1.67 -10.56 -7.59
C ALA A 215 2.71 -10.05 -6.59
N THR A 216 3.98 -10.12 -6.97
CA THR A 216 5.08 -9.52 -6.23
C THR A 216 5.92 -8.58 -7.09
N TYR A 217 6.46 -7.53 -6.47
CA TYR A 217 7.38 -6.58 -7.06
C TYR A 217 8.77 -6.67 -6.41
N VAL A 218 9.83 -6.69 -7.23
CA VAL A 218 11.23 -6.72 -6.81
C VAL A 218 11.83 -5.31 -6.94
N PRO A 219 11.99 -4.54 -5.84
CA PRO A 219 12.41 -3.14 -5.93
C PRO A 219 13.81 -2.93 -6.51
N SER A 220 14.73 -3.87 -6.29
CA SER A 220 16.11 -3.76 -6.79
C SER A 220 16.20 -3.82 -8.31
N GLY A 221 15.28 -4.54 -8.96
CA GLY A 221 15.30 -4.79 -10.40
C GLY A 221 14.11 -4.23 -11.17
N GLY A 222 13.06 -3.74 -10.49
CA GLY A 222 11.86 -3.28 -11.17
C GLY A 222 11.08 -4.41 -11.84
N LEU A 223 11.10 -5.61 -11.26
CA LEU A 223 10.49 -6.79 -11.84
C LEU A 223 9.19 -7.13 -11.11
N TRP A 224 8.12 -7.30 -11.87
CA TRP A 224 6.84 -7.81 -11.40
C TRP A 224 6.74 -9.30 -11.71
N ARG A 225 6.20 -10.08 -10.78
CA ARG A 225 5.82 -11.48 -10.95
C ARG A 225 4.33 -11.58 -10.66
N ILE A 226 3.53 -11.91 -11.67
CA ILE A 226 2.08 -11.96 -11.58
C ILE A 226 1.68 -13.42 -11.84
N GLU A 227 0.93 -14.00 -10.91
CA GLU A 227 0.41 -15.36 -11.07
C GLU A 227 -0.45 -15.47 -12.33
N GLY A 228 -0.33 -16.55 -13.09
CA GLY A 228 -1.09 -16.76 -14.33
C GLY A 228 -0.67 -15.89 -15.53
N VAL A 229 -0.18 -14.66 -15.30
CA VAL A 229 0.21 -13.71 -16.36
C VAL A 229 1.70 -13.78 -16.71
N GLY A 230 2.58 -13.94 -15.72
CA GLY A 230 4.03 -14.04 -15.92
C GLY A 230 4.83 -12.86 -15.36
N THR A 231 5.93 -12.48 -16.02
CA THR A 231 6.83 -11.43 -15.52
C THR A 231 6.82 -10.18 -16.37
N VAL A 232 6.75 -9.01 -15.73
CA VAL A 232 6.74 -7.69 -16.39
C VAL A 232 7.87 -6.82 -15.83
N GLY A 233 8.60 -6.12 -16.70
CA GLY A 233 9.64 -5.17 -16.30
C GLY A 233 9.11 -3.74 -16.25
N LEU A 234 8.97 -3.17 -15.05
CA LEU A 234 8.57 -1.78 -14.83
C LEU A 234 9.03 -1.31 -13.45
N GLY A 235 9.82 -0.24 -13.41
CA GLY A 235 10.26 0.39 -12.16
C GLY A 235 11.77 0.31 -11.96
N GLY A 236 12.18 -0.06 -10.75
CA GLY A 236 13.58 -0.13 -10.32
C GLY A 236 13.80 0.48 -8.93
N PRO A 237 15.07 0.69 -8.54
CA PRO A 237 15.39 1.34 -7.28
C PRO A 237 14.70 2.70 -7.20
N ALA A 238 14.15 3.05 -6.04
CA ALA A 238 13.38 4.28 -5.81
C ALA A 238 11.96 4.34 -6.35
N LYS A 239 11.42 3.22 -6.82
CA LYS A 239 10.06 3.12 -7.30
C LYS A 239 9.19 2.34 -6.33
N VAL A 240 8.03 2.90 -6.01
CA VAL A 240 6.97 2.29 -5.19
C VAL A 240 5.96 1.66 -6.16
N PRO A 241 5.59 0.38 -6.06
CA PRO A 241 4.45 -0.16 -6.79
C PRO A 241 3.14 0.43 -6.25
N VAL A 242 2.21 0.80 -7.13
CA VAL A 242 0.99 1.54 -6.74
C VAL A 242 -0.32 0.90 -7.24
N THR A 243 -0.30 -0.39 -7.56
CA THR A 243 -1.50 -1.20 -7.79
C THR A 243 -1.93 -1.86 -6.49
N GLY A 244 -3.22 -1.83 -6.16
CA GLY A 244 -3.75 -2.42 -4.93
C GLY A 244 -3.72 -1.51 -3.68
N PRO A 245 -4.48 -1.88 -2.62
CA PRO A 245 -4.62 -1.10 -1.40
C PRO A 245 -3.34 -1.23 -0.55
N LEU A 246 -2.32 -0.42 -0.86
CA LEU A 246 -1.10 -0.31 -0.05
C LEU A 246 -1.01 1.05 0.68
N PRO A 247 -1.86 1.34 1.67
CA PRO A 247 -1.71 2.57 2.45
C PRO A 247 -0.52 2.58 3.44
N TRP A 248 0.15 1.45 3.67
CA TRP A 248 1.14 1.30 4.75
C TRP A 248 2.49 0.70 4.35
N VAL A 249 2.74 0.50 3.05
CA VAL A 249 4.07 0.17 2.52
C VAL A 249 4.58 1.33 1.66
N THR A 250 5.06 2.39 2.31
CA THR A 250 5.76 3.47 1.61
C THR A 250 7.23 3.10 1.41
N TRP A 251 7.58 2.67 0.20
CA TRP A 251 8.98 2.59 -0.24
C TRP A 251 9.51 3.99 -0.56
N SER A 252 9.72 4.85 0.44
CA SER A 252 10.44 6.09 0.17
C SER A 252 11.91 5.78 -0.05
N VAL A 253 12.42 6.06 -1.25
CA VAL A 253 13.86 6.16 -1.47
C VAL A 253 14.18 7.64 -1.43
N ALA A 254 14.61 8.09 -0.26
CA ALA A 254 14.94 9.48 -0.06
C ALA A 254 16.33 9.78 -0.65
N THR A 255 16.35 10.63 -1.67
CA THR A 255 17.46 11.57 -1.86
C THR A 255 17.02 12.93 -1.30
N LYS A 256 17.58 13.28 -0.14
CA LYS A 256 17.73 14.64 0.46
C LYS A 256 16.48 15.39 0.99
N ALA A 257 16.24 15.20 2.29
CA ALA A 257 15.80 16.09 3.38
C ALA A 257 14.71 17.19 3.20
N THR A 258 13.61 17.05 3.97
CA THR A 258 13.03 18.09 4.85
C THR A 258 12.25 17.49 6.05
N ALA A 259 12.83 17.62 7.25
CA ALA A 259 12.26 17.83 8.60
C ALA A 259 10.89 17.25 9.09
N SER A 260 10.37 16.14 8.56
CA SER A 260 9.19 15.49 9.19
C SER A 260 9.21 13.96 9.24
N ALA A 261 10.39 13.36 9.01
CA ALA A 261 10.61 11.91 9.02
C ALA A 261 11.91 11.51 9.76
N ASP A 262 12.34 12.35 10.71
CA ASP A 262 13.51 12.12 11.58
C ASP A 262 12.99 11.65 12.94
N VAL A 263 13.10 10.34 13.21
CA VAL A 263 12.53 9.72 14.42
C VAL A 263 13.57 9.51 15.53
N ASP A 264 14.85 9.75 15.27
CA ASP A 264 15.92 9.70 16.29
C ASP A 264 16.64 11.04 16.54
N ALA A 265 16.17 12.11 15.89
CA ALA A 265 16.61 13.49 16.05
C ALA A 265 18.08 13.73 15.65
N ASP A 266 18.63 12.92 14.74
CA ASP A 266 19.99 13.06 14.22
C ASP A 266 20.09 14.03 13.01
N ALA A 267 18.98 14.65 12.64
CA ALA A 267 18.79 15.54 11.49
C ALA A 267 18.89 14.84 10.11
N ARG A 268 18.67 13.52 10.04
CA ARG A 268 18.51 12.74 8.81
C ARG A 268 17.08 12.18 8.73
N GLY A 269 16.62 11.88 7.51
CA GLY A 269 15.34 11.21 7.31
C GLY A 269 15.55 9.69 7.29
N ASP A 270 14.72 8.94 8.01
CA ASP A 270 14.89 7.49 8.19
C ASP A 270 14.04 6.65 7.25
N ALA A 271 14.62 5.54 6.73
CA ALA A 271 13.91 4.53 5.95
C ALA A 271 13.43 3.38 6.87
N GLY A 272 12.13 3.07 6.82
CA GLY A 272 11.50 2.04 7.65
C GLY A 272 10.72 1.02 6.83
N ALA A 273 10.96 -0.28 7.04
CA ALA A 273 9.98 -1.33 6.76
C ALA A 273 9.23 -1.66 8.06
N TRP A 274 7.98 -2.07 8.02
CA TRP A 274 7.32 -2.54 9.24
C TRP A 274 7.84 -3.94 9.62
N ARG A 275 8.43 -4.09 10.81
CA ARG A 275 8.61 -5.40 11.45
C ARG A 275 7.31 -5.82 12.10
N SER A 276 6.59 -6.67 11.40
CA SER A 276 5.43 -7.38 11.95
C SER A 276 5.80 -8.30 13.12
N SER A 277 7.07 -8.74 13.26
CA SER A 277 7.51 -9.56 14.39
C SER A 277 7.75 -8.79 15.70
N SER A 278 8.02 -7.48 15.66
CA SER A 278 8.23 -6.66 16.87
C SER A 278 7.22 -5.52 17.02
N GLY A 279 6.34 -5.30 16.05
CA GLY A 279 5.44 -4.14 16.02
C GLY A 279 6.21 -2.82 15.99
N GLN A 280 7.36 -2.81 15.30
CA GLN A 280 8.25 -1.66 15.18
C GLN A 280 8.55 -1.40 13.72
N TRP A 281 8.88 -0.15 13.40
CA TRP A 281 9.54 0.17 12.15
C TRP A 281 10.97 -0.39 12.18
N LEU A 282 11.26 -1.38 11.33
CA LEU A 282 12.61 -1.76 10.93
C LEU A 282 13.26 -0.64 10.14
N ARG A 283 14.21 0.00 10.79
CA ARG A 283 15.34 0.67 10.15
C ARG A 283 16.00 -0.24 9.10
N PHE A 284 16.20 0.23 7.88
CA PHE A 284 17.33 -0.24 7.08
C PHE A 284 18.53 0.65 7.38
N ALA A 285 19.41 0.19 8.26
CA ALA A 285 20.69 0.85 8.42
C ALA A 285 21.42 0.72 7.08
N GLN A 286 21.85 1.85 6.50
CA GLN A 286 22.97 1.78 5.58
C GLN A 286 24.09 1.06 6.33
N SER A 287 24.50 -0.13 5.89
CA SER A 287 25.86 -0.57 6.20
C SER A 287 26.76 0.56 5.69
N PRO A 288 27.70 1.09 6.51
CA PRO A 288 28.63 2.07 5.99
C PRO A 288 29.38 1.40 4.83
N VAL A 289 29.24 1.96 3.63
CA VAL A 289 30.23 1.73 2.58
C VAL A 289 31.50 2.40 3.09
N THR A 290 32.34 1.64 3.79
CA THR A 290 33.73 2.02 3.97
C THR A 290 34.42 1.82 2.64
N PHE A 291 34.71 2.94 1.96
CA PHE A 291 35.75 2.95 0.95
C PHE A 291 37.07 2.58 1.64
N GLY A 292 37.72 1.53 1.17
CA GLY A 292 39.12 1.27 1.51
C GLY A 292 39.96 2.48 1.11
N ALA A 293 40.96 2.81 1.92
CA ALA A 293 41.74 4.05 1.79
C ALA A 293 42.58 4.17 0.51
N ASP A 294 42.58 3.17 -0.37
CA ASP A 294 43.35 3.19 -1.61
C ASP A 294 42.41 2.88 -2.77
N GLY A 295 42.06 3.91 -3.52
CA GLY A 295 41.19 3.77 -4.69
C GLY A 295 41.81 2.85 -5.72
N ASP A 296 41.06 1.82 -6.13
CA ASP A 296 41.17 1.17 -7.43
C ASP A 296 39.88 0.41 -7.76
N VAL A 297 39.53 0.41 -9.04
CA VAL A 297 38.33 -0.21 -9.64
C VAL A 297 38.64 -1.66 -10.03
N ALA A 298 37.66 -2.56 -9.92
CA ALA A 298 37.58 -3.72 -10.81
C ALA A 298 36.11 -4.05 -11.14
N LEU A 299 35.94 -4.46 -12.40
CA LEU A 299 34.71 -4.68 -13.19
C LEU A 299 33.53 -5.36 -12.48
#